data_AF-A0A1V5ICK4-F1
#
_entry.id   AF-A0A1V5ICK4-F1
#
_cell.length_a   1.000
_cell.length_b   1.000
_cell.length_c   1.000
_cell.angle_alpha   90.00
_cell.angle_beta   90.00
_cell.angle_gamma   90.00
#
_symmetry.space_group_name_H-M   'P 1'
#
loop_
_entity.id
_entity.type
_entity.pdbx_description
1 polymer ?
#
loop_
_entity_poly.entity_id
_entity_poly.type
_entity_poly.pdbx_seq_one_letter_code
_entity_poly.pdbx_strand_id
1 'polypeptide(L)'
;MEAQHAITTAEGSIGQTEQLITYFRVNKSMGSDARLMPIIARWEIAADKLSDAKDLQSGGKFAEAADKAAEAAAKGDEVLNDALALQEKVDSNPLSGMLSGASGAISSVLIPILVIIVIAVIVIVAIVLFRKRRKWDELG
;
A
#
# COMPACT_ATOMS: atom_id res chain seq x y z
N MET A 1 -20.40 -0.03 12.21
CA MET A 1 -19.19 -0.81 11.84
C MET A 1 -18.58 -0.37 10.51
N GLU A 2 -19.25 0.42 9.67
CA GLU A 2 -18.71 0.88 8.38
C GLU A 2 -17.47 1.77 8.50
N ALA A 3 -17.46 2.74 9.42
CA ALA A 3 -16.32 3.64 9.61
C ALA A 3 -15.02 2.90 9.92
N GLN A 4 -15.09 1.87 10.76
CA GLN A 4 -13.95 1.06 11.16
C GLN A 4 -13.40 0.25 9.98
N HIS A 5 -14.29 -0.34 9.17
CA HIS A 5 -13.90 -1.08 7.97
C HIS A 5 -13.28 -0.15 6.91
N ALA A 6 -13.83 1.04 6.71
CA ALA A 6 -13.30 2.04 5.79
C ALA A 6 -11.90 2.52 6.23
N ILE A 7 -11.72 2.80 7.53
CA ILE A 7 -10.42 3.20 8.10
C ILE A 7 -9.39 2.09 7.91
N THR A 8 -9.71 0.83 8.22
CA THR A 8 -8.78 -0.29 8.02
C THR A 8 -8.42 -0.50 6.54
N THR A 9 -9.37 -0.24 5.64
CA THR A 9 -9.10 -0.31 4.19
C THR A 9 -8.11 0.77 3.76
N ALA A 10 -8.34 2.02 4.20
CA ALA A 10 -7.44 3.14 3.93
C ALA A 10 -6.05 2.95 4.57
N GLU A 11 -5.98 2.43 5.80
CA GLU A 11 -4.72 2.06 6.45
C GLU A 11 -3.92 1.06 5.62
N GLY A 12 -4.61 0.08 5.03
CA GLY A 12 -4.00 -0.91 4.17
C GLY A 12 -3.37 -0.31 2.92
N SER A 13 -4.09 0.53 2.17
CA SER A 13 -3.58 1.11 0.93
C SER A 13 -2.52 2.18 1.17
N ILE A 14 -2.72 3.06 2.16
CA ILE A 14 -1.76 4.10 2.53
C ILE A 14 -0.46 3.49 3.10
N GLY A 15 -0.57 2.45 3.94
CA GLY A 15 0.59 1.75 4.48
C GLY A 15 1.40 1.02 3.40
N GLN A 16 0.74 0.43 2.40
CA GLN A 16 1.42 -0.19 1.26
C GLN A 16 2.16 0.86 0.41
N THR A 17 1.54 2.00 0.16
CA THR A 17 2.17 3.11 -0.56
C THR A 17 3.41 3.64 0.18
N GLU A 18 3.37 3.76 1.51
CA GLU A 18 4.53 4.15 2.32
C GLU A 18 5.71 3.19 2.15
N GLN A 19 5.43 1.89 2.10
CA GLN A 19 6.46 0.87 1.89
C GLN A 19 7.09 0.99 0.49
N LEU A 20 6.28 1.27 -0.55
CA LEU A 20 6.79 1.51 -1.90
C LEU A 20 7.61 2.81 -1.97
N ILE A 21 7.15 3.89 -1.34
CA ILE A 21 7.93 5.12 -1.20
C ILE A 21 9.27 4.82 -0.53
N THR A 22 9.28 4.05 0.56
CA THR A 22 10.51 3.65 1.24
C THR A 22 11.42 2.81 0.34
N TYR A 23 10.85 1.88 -0.43
CA TYR A 23 11.59 1.12 -1.45
C TYR A 23 12.28 2.06 -2.45
N PHE A 24 11.56 3.01 -3.02
CA PHE A 24 12.12 3.96 -3.96
C PHE A 24 13.21 4.82 -3.32
N ARG A 25 12.97 5.39 -2.14
CA ARG A 25 13.93 6.27 -1.46
C ARG A 25 15.20 5.53 -1.02
N VAL A 26 15.05 4.35 -0.41
CA VAL A 26 16.15 3.63 0.24
C VAL A 26 16.81 2.63 -0.70
N ASN A 27 16.03 1.82 -1.43
CA ASN A 27 16.58 0.74 -2.26
C ASN A 27 17.00 1.23 -3.64
N LYS A 28 16.23 2.16 -4.22
CA LYS A 28 16.51 2.72 -5.56
C LYS A 28 17.17 4.10 -5.51
N SER A 29 17.42 4.66 -4.32
CA SER A 29 17.99 6.00 -4.13
C SER A 29 17.22 7.10 -4.89
N MET A 30 15.92 6.92 -5.10
CA MET A 30 15.03 7.86 -5.80
C MET A 30 14.47 8.93 -4.86
N GLY A 31 15.15 9.21 -3.75
CA GLY A 31 14.70 10.15 -2.72
C GLY A 31 14.46 11.58 -3.21
N SER A 32 15.12 11.96 -4.30
CA SER A 32 14.97 13.26 -4.97
C SER A 32 14.47 13.11 -6.41
N ASP A 33 13.94 11.94 -6.78
CA ASP A 33 13.45 11.70 -8.13
C ASP A 33 12.13 12.47 -8.35
N ALA A 34 12.10 13.28 -9.41
CA ALA A 34 10.94 14.11 -9.75
C ALA A 34 9.66 13.28 -10.00
N ARG A 35 9.78 11.98 -10.30
CA ARG A 35 8.65 11.05 -10.48
C ARG A 35 8.12 10.54 -9.15
N LEU A 36 8.95 10.47 -8.12
CA LEU A 36 8.55 10.02 -6.79
C LEU A 36 7.90 11.13 -5.96
N MET A 37 8.35 12.37 -6.14
CA MET A 37 7.80 13.54 -5.45
C MET A 37 6.26 13.69 -5.52
N PRO A 38 5.59 13.57 -6.68
CA PRO A 38 4.13 13.65 -6.74
C PRO A 38 3.43 12.47 -6.06
N ILE A 39 4.06 11.29 -6.02
CA ILE A 39 3.53 10.10 -5.32
C ILE A 39 3.57 10.34 -3.81
N ILE A 40 4.69 10.85 -3.29
CA ILE A 40 4.84 11.20 -1.87
C ILE A 40 3.81 12.27 -1.48
N ALA A 41 3.70 13.35 -2.25
CA ALA A 41 2.76 14.44 -1.94
C ALA A 41 1.29 13.95 -1.91
N ARG A 42 0.90 13.07 -2.84
CA ARG A 42 -0.45 12.49 -2.83
C ARG A 42 -0.65 11.48 -1.70
N TRP A 43 0.38 10.73 -1.33
CA TRP A 43 0.36 9.85 -0.17
C TRP A 43 0.18 10.63 1.13
N GLU A 44 0.88 11.75 1.30
CA GLU A 44 0.71 12.64 2.46
C GLU A 44 -0.73 13.14 2.57
N ILE A 45 -1.33 13.56 1.46
CA ILE A 45 -2.75 13.98 1.44
C ILE A 45 -3.68 12.83 1.86
N ALA A 46 -3.41 11.60 1.41
CA ALA A 46 -4.21 10.43 1.80
C ALA A 46 -4.03 10.10 3.29
N ALA A 47 -2.80 10.17 3.80
CA ALA A 47 -2.46 9.94 5.20
C ALA A 47 -3.11 10.99 6.13
N ASP A 48 -3.12 12.26 5.73
CA ASP A 48 -3.81 13.33 6.47
C ASP A 48 -5.31 13.07 6.55
N LYS A 49 -5.94 12.70 5.42
CA LYS A 49 -7.38 12.35 5.41
C LYS A 49 -7.68 11.13 6.29
N LEU A 50 -6.78 10.15 6.34
CA LEU A 50 -6.92 9.00 7.21
C LEU A 50 -6.81 9.41 8.69
N SER A 51 -5.88 10.32 9.01
CA SER A 51 -5.77 10.88 10.36
C SER A 51 -7.07 11.59 10.77
N ASP A 52 -7.59 12.48 9.91
CA ASP A 52 -8.87 13.16 10.12
C ASP A 52 -10.02 12.17 10.39
N ALA A 53 -10.08 11.08 9.63
CA ALA A 53 -11.11 10.05 9.79
C ALA A 53 -11.01 9.34 11.15
N LYS A 54 -9.79 9.08 11.65
CA LYS A 54 -9.54 8.48 12.96
C LYS A 54 -9.89 9.42 14.10
N ASP A 55 -9.63 10.72 13.93
CA ASP A 55 -10.02 11.75 14.89
C ASP A 55 -11.55 11.90 14.97
N LEU A 56 -12.23 11.92 13.82
CA LEU A 56 -13.70 11.94 13.75
C LEU A 56 -14.32 10.69 14.38
N GLN A 57 -13.74 9.52 14.15
CA GLN A 57 -14.19 8.27 14.78
C GLN A 57 -14.03 8.33 16.30
N SER A 58 -12.89 8.82 16.79
CA SER A 58 -12.61 8.98 18.22
C SER A 58 -13.53 10.03 18.87
N GLY A 59 -13.94 11.04 18.11
CA GLY A 59 -14.94 12.04 18.51
C GLY A 59 -16.39 11.57 18.43
N GLY A 60 -16.67 10.30 18.08
CA GLY A 60 -18.01 9.74 17.99
C GLY A 60 -18.79 10.09 16.71
N LYS A 61 -18.15 10.76 15.75
CA LYS A 61 -18.74 11.18 14.47
C LYS A 61 -18.55 10.10 13.41
N PHE A 62 -19.20 8.95 13.61
CA PHE A 62 -18.95 7.75 12.79
C PHE A 62 -19.32 7.89 11.31
N ALA A 63 -20.36 8.67 10.97
CA ALA A 63 -20.74 8.89 9.57
C ALA A 63 -19.68 9.73 8.83
N GLU A 64 -19.29 10.88 9.40
CA GLU A 64 -18.24 11.74 8.85
C GLU A 64 -16.90 10.99 8.76
N ALA A 65 -16.58 10.15 9.75
CA ALA A 65 -15.39 9.31 9.74
C ALA A 65 -15.41 8.27 8.59
N ALA A 66 -16.58 7.68 8.29
CA ALA A 66 -16.71 6.72 7.21
C ALA A 66 -16.53 7.38 5.84
N ASP A 67 -17.15 8.53 5.61
CA ASP A 67 -17.00 9.30 4.36
C ASP A 67 -15.54 9.71 4.15
N LYS A 68 -14.91 10.27 5.19
CA LYS A 68 -13.52 10.71 5.14
C LYS A 68 -12.54 9.56 4.93
N ALA A 69 -12.79 8.41 5.56
CA ALA A 69 -12.00 7.20 5.36
C ALA A 69 -12.18 6.61 3.96
N ALA A 70 -13.38 6.68 3.37
CA ALA A 70 -13.61 6.26 2.00
C ALA A 70 -12.85 7.16 1.00
N GLU A 71 -12.83 8.46 1.24
CA GLU A 71 -11.99 9.38 0.46
C GLU A 71 -10.49 9.08 0.60
N ALA A 72 -10.05 8.78 1.82
CA ALA A 72 -8.66 8.41 2.09
C ALA A 72 -8.29 7.09 1.40
N ALA A 73 -9.18 6.09 1.42
CA ALA A 73 -8.99 4.82 0.72
C ALA A 73 -8.90 5.01 -0.79
N ALA A 74 -9.83 5.76 -1.39
CA ALA A 74 -9.83 6.04 -2.82
C ALA A 74 -8.54 6.75 -3.26
N LYS A 75 -8.08 7.74 -2.49
CA LYS A 75 -6.80 8.41 -2.76
C LYS A 75 -5.60 7.49 -2.51
N GLY A 76 -5.64 6.68 -1.46
CA GLY A 76 -4.61 5.68 -1.16
C GLY A 76 -4.44 4.69 -2.31
N ASP A 77 -5.54 4.21 -2.89
CA ASP A 77 -5.55 3.28 -4.02
C ASP A 77 -5.02 3.92 -5.31
N GLU A 78 -5.40 5.17 -5.61
CA GLU A 78 -4.85 5.92 -6.75
C GLU A 78 -3.31 6.01 -6.65
N VAL A 79 -2.81 6.40 -5.48
CA VAL A 79 -1.37 6.60 -5.26
C VAL A 79 -0.63 5.27 -5.22
N LEU A 80 -1.25 4.23 -4.67
CA LEU A 80 -0.70 2.87 -4.67
C LEU A 80 -0.50 2.38 -6.10
N ASN A 81 -1.47 2.61 -6.98
CA ASN A 81 -1.38 2.22 -8.38
C ASN A 81 -0.28 3.02 -9.12
N ASP A 82 -0.19 4.33 -8.88
CA ASP A 82 0.90 5.17 -9.41
C ASP A 82 2.29 4.68 -8.93
N ALA A 83 2.40 4.31 -7.65
CA ALA A 83 3.62 3.77 -7.05
C ALA A 83 3.99 2.40 -7.64
N LEU A 84 3.04 1.49 -7.81
CA LEU A 84 3.26 0.19 -8.45
C LEU A 84 3.68 0.34 -9.92
N ALA A 85 3.05 1.26 -10.65
CA ALA A 85 3.41 1.55 -12.04
C ALA A 85 4.83 2.15 -12.15
N LEU A 86 5.25 2.96 -11.18
CA LEU A 86 6.64 3.43 -11.10
C LEU A 86 7.59 2.28 -10.77
N GLN A 87 7.19 1.37 -9.88
CA GLN A 87 7.98 0.20 -9.50
C GLN A 87 8.26 -0.67 -10.71
N GLU A 88 7.24 -0.99 -11.48
CA GLU A 88 7.37 -1.79 -12.70
C GLU A 88 8.33 -1.12 -13.70
N LYS A 89 8.25 0.19 -13.89
CA LYS A 89 9.17 0.92 -14.79
C LYS A 89 10.61 0.92 -14.30
N VAL A 90 10.82 1.03 -12.99
CA VAL A 90 12.15 1.06 -12.37
C VAL A 90 12.78 -0.34 -12.35
N ASP A 91 11.97 -1.39 -12.15
CA ASP A 91 12.42 -2.78 -12.11
C ASP A 91 12.55 -3.41 -13.52
N SER A 92 11.74 -2.98 -14.48
CA SER A 92 11.85 -3.37 -15.90
C SER A 92 13.06 -2.76 -16.61
N ASN A 93 13.82 -1.88 -15.95
CA ASN A 93 15.06 -1.38 -16.50
C ASN A 93 16.07 -2.56 -16.55
N PRO A 94 16.58 -2.97 -17.73
CA PRO A 94 17.43 -4.17 -17.90
C PRO A 94 18.72 -4.14 -17.07
N LEU A 95 19.11 -2.95 -16.57
CA LEU A 95 20.22 -2.77 -15.65
C LEU A 95 19.93 -3.32 -14.23
N SER A 96 18.67 -3.35 -13.79
CA SER A 96 18.28 -3.91 -12.48
C SER A 96 18.33 -5.44 -12.49
N GLY A 97 18.02 -6.09 -13.62
CA GLY A 97 18.22 -7.53 -13.78
C GLY A 97 19.70 -7.92 -13.82
N MET A 98 20.57 -7.07 -14.36
CA MET A 98 22.02 -7.30 -14.36
C MET A 98 22.67 -7.06 -12.99
N LEU A 99 22.16 -6.12 -12.19
CA LEU A 99 22.63 -5.92 -10.81
C LEU A 99 22.14 -7.04 -9.87
N SER A 100 20.92 -7.55 -10.07
CA SER A 100 20.38 -8.71 -9.35
C SER A 100 21.01 -10.04 -9.76
N GLY A 101 21.54 -10.14 -10.98
CA GLY A 101 22.27 -11.31 -11.48
C GLY A 101 23.77 -11.31 -11.10
N ALA A 102 24.33 -10.14 -10.76
CA ALA A 102 25.71 -10.00 -10.29
C ALA A 102 25.84 -9.96 -8.75
N SER A 103 24.74 -9.81 -8.01
CA SER A 103 24.72 -9.70 -6.55
C SER A 103 24.60 -11.03 -5.81
N GLY A 104 25.27 -12.07 -6.30
CA GLY A 104 25.50 -13.32 -5.55
C GLY A 104 26.35 -13.16 -4.27
N ALA A 105 26.56 -11.92 -3.79
CA ALA A 105 27.44 -11.60 -2.68
C ALA A 105 26.95 -10.48 -1.73
N ILE A 106 25.72 -9.93 -1.87
CA ILE A 106 25.25 -8.91 -0.92
C ILE A 106 23.89 -9.22 -0.29
N SER A 107 23.96 -9.41 1.04
CA SER A 107 22.96 -9.02 2.02
C SER A 107 21.84 -10.04 2.34
N SER A 108 22.25 -11.01 3.16
CA SER A 108 21.47 -11.90 4.03
C SER A 108 20.44 -11.23 4.97
N VAL A 109 20.12 -9.94 4.79
CA VAL A 109 19.17 -9.16 5.61
C VAL A 109 17.86 -8.85 4.88
N LEU A 110 17.81 -8.93 3.54
CA LEU A 110 16.60 -8.62 2.75
C LEU A 110 15.65 -9.81 2.58
N ILE A 111 16.15 -11.04 2.73
CA ILE A 111 15.35 -12.26 2.60
C ILE A 111 14.19 -12.34 3.61
N PRO A 112 14.35 -12.03 4.92
CA PRO A 112 13.21 -12.11 5.84
C PRO A 112 12.10 -11.11 5.52
N ILE A 113 12.43 -9.91 5.04
CA ILE A 113 11.45 -8.85 4.74
C ILE A 113 10.62 -9.22 3.50
N LEU A 114 11.27 -9.73 2.45
CA LEU A 114 10.57 -10.19 1.25
C LEU A 114 9.67 -11.39 1.54
N VAL A 115 10.10 -12.30 2.42
CA VAL A 115 9.29 -13.43 2.87
C VAL A 115 8.07 -12.97 3.67
N ILE A 116 8.20 -11.96 4.54
CA ILE A 116 7.06 -11.38 5.27
C ILE A 116 6.05 -10.74 4.30
N ILE A 117 6.53 -10.05 3.27
CA ILE A 117 5.67 -9.44 2.25
C ILE A 117 4.91 -10.49 1.45
N VAL A 118 5.59 -11.56 1.02
CA VAL A 118 4.96 -12.69 0.33
C VAL A 118 3.90 -13.35 1.23
N ILE A 119 4.20 -13.54 2.52
CA ILE A 119 3.24 -14.09 3.48
C ILE A 119 2.03 -13.16 3.65
N ALA A 120 2.24 -11.85 3.75
CA ALA A 120 1.16 -10.87 3.86
C ALA A 120 0.25 -10.88 2.62
N VAL A 121 0.83 -10.95 1.41
CA VAL A 121 0.07 -11.08 0.16
C VAL A 121 -0.71 -12.38 0.12
N ILE A 122 -0.13 -13.51 0.56
CA ILE A 122 -0.84 -14.78 0.66
C ILE A 122 -2.02 -14.69 1.64
N VAL A 123 -1.85 -14.02 2.79
CA VAL A 123 -2.92 -13.79 3.75
C VAL A 123 -4.04 -12.92 3.15
N ILE A 124 -3.69 -11.85 2.45
CA ILE A 124 -4.68 -10.98 1.77
C ILE A 124 -5.43 -11.78 0.70
N VAL A 125 -4.73 -12.54 -0.14
CA VAL A 125 -5.36 -13.39 -1.17
C VAL A 125 -6.25 -14.45 -0.51
N ALA A 126 -5.81 -15.07 0.59
CA ALA A 126 -6.61 -16.01 1.35
C ALA A 126 -7.88 -15.36 1.91
N ILE A 127 -7.78 -14.15 2.47
CA ILE A 127 -8.93 -13.37 2.97
C ILE A 127 -9.89 -13.02 1.83
N VAL A 128 -9.38 -12.55 0.69
CA VAL A 128 -10.18 -12.19 -0.48
C VAL A 128 -10.90 -13.42 -1.05
N LEU A 129 -10.22 -14.56 -1.18
CA LEU A 129 -10.82 -15.82 -1.60
C LEU A 129 -11.85 -16.34 -0.60
N PHE A 130 -11.59 -16.21 0.71
CA PHE A 130 -12.57 -16.56 1.75
C PHE A 130 -13.81 -15.65 1.73
N ARG A 131 -13.64 -14.33 1.51
CA ARG A 131 -14.77 -13.41 1.30
C ARG A 131 -15.58 -13.78 0.06
N LYS A 132 -14.93 -14.26 -1.00
CA LYS A 132 -15.61 -14.67 -2.24
C LYS A 132 -16.36 -16.00 -2.09
N ARG A 133 -15.84 -16.95 -1.30
CA ARG A 133 -16.52 -18.23 -0.99
C ARG A 133 -17.77 -18.06 -0.12
N ARG A 134 -17.79 -17.12 0.84
CA ARG A 134 -18.97 -16.88 1.69
C ARG A 134 -20.19 -16.29 0.96
N LYS A 135 -20.01 -15.76 -0.25
CA LYS A 135 -21.14 -15.26 -1.08
C LYS A 135 -21.91 -16.35 -1.83
N TRP A 136 -21.42 -17.61 -1.85
CA TRP A 136 -22.10 -18.71 -2.54
C TRP A 136 -23.07 -19.49 -1.63
N ASP A 137 -23.06 -19.25 -0.32
CA ASP A 137 -23.97 -19.90 0.64
C ASP A 137 -25.32 -19.17 0.80
N GLU A 138 -25.55 -18.08 0.05
CA GLU A 138 -26.83 -17.35 0.00
C GLU A 138 -27.56 -17.50 -1.34
N LEU A 139 -27.07 -18.34 -2.25
CA LEU A 139 -27.79 -18.75 -3.45
C LEU A 139 -27.96 -20.27 -3.43
N GLY A 140 -29.00 -20.71 -2.70
CA GLY A 140 -29.71 -21.93 -3.05
C GLY A 140 -30.33 -21.86 -4.43
#